data_AF-A0AA88UIS8-F1
#
_entry.id   AF-A0AA88UIS8-F1
#
_cell.length_a   1.000
_cell.length_b   1.000
_cell.length_c   1.000
_cell.angle_alpha   90.00
_cell.angle_beta   90.00
_cell.angle_gamma   90.00
#
_symmetry.space_group_name_H-M   'P 1'
#
loop_
_entity.id
_entity.type
_entity.pdbx_description
1 polymer ?
#
loop_
_entity_poly.entity_id
_entity_poly.type
_entity_poly.pdbx_seq_one_letter_code
_entity_poly.pdbx_strand_id
1 'polypeptide(L)'
;MSIIKFNETHDTKSSWRPDDEDNFHFIDEQNAANRSFKLGLNRFADLTNEEYRSMYLGTKIDSKKRLTKGRNSDRYAPRVGDSLPKSVD
;
A
#
# COMPACT_ATOMS: atom_id res chain seq x y z
N MET A 1 4.17 10.63 -25.36
CA MET A 1 3.73 10.19 -24.03
C MET A 1 3.57 8.68 -24.08
N SER A 2 4.56 7.94 -23.57
CA SER A 2 4.56 6.48 -23.69
C SER A 2 3.62 5.86 -22.68
N ILE A 3 2.72 5.02 -23.19
CA ILE A 3 1.80 4.19 -22.42
C ILE A 3 2.64 3.21 -21.61
N ILE A 4 2.54 3.27 -20.29
CA ILE A 4 3.16 2.30 -19.38
C ILE A 4 2.59 0.93 -19.75
N LYS A 5 3.45 0.05 -20.26
CA LYS A 5 3.06 -1.28 -20.69
C LYS A 5 2.82 -2.14 -19.45
N PHE A 6 1.54 -2.34 -19.17
CA PHE A 6 1.06 -3.11 -18.04
C PHE A 6 1.25 -4.60 -18.37
N ASN A 7 2.00 -5.33 -17.54
CA ASN A 7 2.19 -6.79 -17.62
C ASN A 7 3.25 -7.31 -18.61
N GLU A 8 4.37 -6.61 -18.81
CA GLU A 8 5.55 -7.25 -19.41
C GLU A 8 6.26 -8.10 -18.35
N THR A 9 6.39 -9.41 -18.57
CA THR A 9 7.28 -10.23 -17.76
C THR A 9 8.71 -9.89 -18.11
N HIS A 10 9.50 -9.47 -17.12
CA HIS A 10 10.93 -9.29 -17.30
C HIS A 10 11.61 -10.66 -17.37
N ASP A 11 11.64 -11.24 -18.57
CA ASP A 11 12.19 -12.57 -18.82
C ASP A 11 13.73 -12.62 -18.63
N THR A 12 14.40 -11.47 -18.62
CA THR A 12 15.85 -11.35 -18.52
C THR A 12 16.29 -10.22 -17.59
N LYS A 13 17.41 -10.39 -16.86
CA LYS A 13 17.96 -9.34 -15.98
C LYS A 13 18.28 -8.04 -16.73
N SER A 14 18.53 -8.10 -18.04
CA SER A 14 18.76 -6.93 -18.89
C SER A 14 17.53 -6.03 -19.08
N SER A 15 16.33 -6.50 -18.75
CA SER A 15 15.12 -5.69 -18.83
C SER A 15 14.75 -5.03 -17.49
N TRP A 16 15.50 -5.28 -16.42
CA TRP A 16 15.22 -4.71 -15.11
C TRP A 16 15.51 -3.21 -15.10
N ARG A 17 14.64 -2.45 -14.46
CA ARG A 17 14.87 -1.04 -14.19
C ARG A 17 15.79 -0.91 -12.98
N PRO A 18 16.56 0.19 -12.85
CA PRO A 18 17.34 0.46 -11.64
C PRO A 18 16.50 0.39 -10.35
N ASP A 19 15.25 0.86 -10.42
CA ASP A 19 14.32 0.86 -9.28
C ASP A 19 13.93 -0.56 -8.81
N ASP A 20 14.07 -1.58 -9.65
CA ASP A 20 13.77 -2.98 -9.30
C ASP A 20 14.80 -3.53 -8.31
N GLU A 21 16.07 -3.11 -8.46
CA GLU A 21 17.14 -3.44 -7.51
C GLU A 21 16.92 -2.71 -6.17
N ASP A 22 16.51 -1.44 -6.22
CA ASP A 22 16.21 -0.64 -5.02
C ASP A 22 15.09 -1.27 -4.18
N ASN A 23 14.03 -1.79 -4.82
CA ASN A 23 12.95 -2.50 -4.15
C ASN A 23 13.44 -3.79 -3.46
N PHE A 24 14.39 -4.51 -4.06
CA PHE A 24 14.97 -5.71 -3.45
C PHE A 24 15.80 -5.38 -2.21
N HIS A 25 16.67 -4.37 -2.32
CA HIS A 25 17.46 -3.89 -1.20
C HIS A 25 16.58 -3.39 -0.06
N PHE A 26 15.50 -2.67 -0.39
CA PHE A 26 14.51 -2.24 0.59
C PHE A 26 13.88 -3.41 1.33
N ILE A 27 13.47 -4.48 0.63
CA ILE A 27 12.88 -5.66 1.29
C ILE A 27 13.86 -6.30 2.27
N ASP A 28 15.13 -6.45 1.88
CA ASP A 28 16.16 -7.08 2.72
C ASP A 28 16.44 -6.24 3.97
N GLU A 29 16.61 -4.92 3.82
CA GLU A 29 16.82 -4.00 4.95
C GLU A 29 15.63 -3.98 5.93
N GLN A 30 14.41 -3.95 5.41
CA GLN A 30 13.21 -3.90 6.27
C GLN A 30 12.95 -5.23 6.97
N ASN A 31 13.37 -6.35 6.38
CA ASN A 31 13.30 -7.69 6.98
C ASN A 31 14.43 -7.95 7.97
N ALA A 32 15.61 -7.34 7.76
CA ALA A 32 16.71 -7.36 8.71
C ALA A 32 16.35 -6.58 9.99
N ALA A 33 15.47 -5.58 9.89
CA ALA A 33 14.87 -4.95 11.05
C ALA A 33 13.86 -5.89 11.74
N ASN A 34 13.96 -6.04 13.07
CA ASN A 34 13.08 -6.92 13.85
C ASN A 34 11.66 -6.32 13.98
N ARG A 35 10.82 -6.50 12.96
CA ARG A 35 9.45 -5.99 12.88
C ARG A 35 8.42 -7.10 13.04
N SER A 36 7.20 -6.73 13.41
CA SER A 36 6.07 -7.65 13.53
C SER A 36 5.54 -8.19 12.19
N PHE A 37 6.09 -7.73 11.07
CA PHE A 37 5.74 -8.15 9.72
C PHE A 37 6.99 -8.27 8.84
N LYS A 38 6.89 -9.06 7.76
CA LYS A 38 7.95 -9.24 6.77
C LYS A 38 7.47 -8.78 5.40
N LEU A 39 8.39 -8.20 4.64
CA LEU A 39 8.19 -7.88 3.23
C LEU A 39 8.63 -9.05 2.35
N GLY A 40 8.03 -9.20 1.18
CA GLY A 40 8.36 -10.24 0.22
C GLY A 40 8.16 -9.73 -1.20
N LEU A 41 8.88 -10.37 -2.13
CA LEU A 41 8.76 -10.06 -3.55
C LEU A 41 7.34 -10.41 -4.03
N ASN A 42 6.73 -9.45 -4.72
CA ASN A 42 5.39 -9.57 -5.26
C ASN A 42 5.37 -9.04 -6.71
N ARG A 43 4.19 -9.08 -7.35
CA ARG A 43 3.98 -8.61 -8.74
C ARG A 43 4.07 -7.09 -8.94
N PHE A 44 4.47 -6.37 -7.90
CA PHE A 44 4.68 -4.92 -7.89
C PHE A 44 6.13 -4.58 -7.54
N ALA A 45 7.03 -5.57 -7.48
CA ALA A 45 8.45 -5.36 -7.20
C ALA A 45 9.16 -4.59 -8.32
N ASP A 46 8.54 -4.55 -9.50
CA ASP A 46 8.95 -3.81 -10.70
C ASP A 46 8.33 -2.39 -10.78
N LEU A 47 7.52 -2.01 -9.79
CA LEU A 47 6.86 -0.72 -9.76
C LEU A 47 7.51 0.20 -8.74
N THR A 48 7.68 1.46 -9.12
CA THR A 48 7.97 2.52 -8.16
C THR A 48 6.75 2.78 -7.27
N ASN A 49 6.97 3.31 -6.07
CA ASN A 49 5.88 3.66 -5.16
C ASN A 49 4.92 4.69 -5.78
N GLU A 50 5.43 5.62 -6.59
CA GLU A 50 4.58 6.58 -7.30
C GLU A 50 3.70 5.91 -8.35
N GLU A 51 4.25 5.03 -9.18
CA GLU A 51 3.49 4.23 -10.15
C GLU A 51 2.42 3.39 -9.44
N TYR A 52 2.81 2.67 -8.38
CA TYR A 52 1.89 1.86 -7.57
C TYR A 52 0.73 2.70 -7.02
N ARG A 53 1.03 3.87 -6.45
CA ARG A 53 0.00 4.78 -5.91
C ARG A 53 -0.92 5.32 -6.99
N SER A 54 -0.36 5.66 -8.16
CA SER A 54 -1.15 6.22 -9.26
C SER A 54 -2.13 5.20 -9.86
N MET A 55 -1.74 3.92 -9.90
CA MET A 55 -2.51 2.86 -10.56
C MET A 55 -3.46 2.13 -9.61
N TYR A 56 -3.00 1.80 -8.41
CA TYR A 56 -3.72 0.91 -7.49
C TYR A 56 -4.38 1.64 -6.33
N LEU A 57 -3.95 2.86 -5.99
CA LEU A 57 -4.56 3.65 -4.91
C LEU A 57 -5.51 4.69 -5.50
N GLY A 58 -6.78 4.31 -5.63
CA GLY A 58 -7.83 5.14 -6.24
C GLY A 58 -8.36 6.29 -5.36
N THR A 59 -7.92 6.44 -4.11
CA THR A 59 -8.51 7.43 -3.18
C THR A 59 -7.58 8.60 -2.92
N LYS A 60 -7.75 9.70 -3.66
CA LYS A 60 -7.18 11.00 -3.29
C LYS A 60 -7.99 11.55 -2.12
N ILE A 61 -7.50 11.34 -0.90
CA ILE A 61 -8.11 11.92 0.30
C ILE A 61 -7.88 13.44 0.24
N ASP A 62 -8.89 14.17 -0.23
CA ASP A 62 -8.90 15.62 -0.13
C ASP A 62 -9.01 15.98 1.36
N SER A 63 -7.90 16.40 1.95
CA SER A 63 -7.80 16.81 3.34
C SER A 63 -8.77 17.93 3.69
N LYS A 64 -9.18 18.77 2.71
CA LYS A 64 -10.18 19.83 2.90
C LYS A 64 -11.59 19.27 3.06
N LYS A 65 -11.94 18.15 2.41
CA LYS A 65 -13.25 17.48 2.60
C LYS A 65 -13.39 16.77 3.95
N ARG A 66 -12.29 16.43 4.62
CA ARG A 66 -12.33 15.84 5.97
C ARG A 66 -12.69 16.87 7.05
N LEU A 67 -12.26 18.12 6.88
CA LEU A 67 -12.47 19.18 7.87
C LEU A 67 -13.88 19.79 7.83
N THR A 68 -14.60 19.65 6.71
CA THR A 68 -15.95 20.24 6.53
C THR A 68 -17.10 19.32 6.96
N LYS A 69 -16.83 18.07 7.37
CA LYS A 69 -17.87 17.19 7.93
C LYS A 69 -18.12 17.52 9.40
N GLY A 70 -18.61 18.73 9.64
CA GLY A 70 -19.21 19.13 10.91
C GLY A 70 -20.48 18.32 11.14
N ARG A 71 -20.35 17.23 11.90
CA ARG A 71 -21.39 16.58 12.72
C ARG A 71 -20.78 15.30 13.29
N ASN A 72 -20.32 15.40 14.54
CA ASN A 72 -20.03 14.22 15.35
C ASN A 72 -21.36 13.48 15.53
N SER A 73 -21.61 12.44 14.74
CA SER A 73 -22.79 11.61 14.89
C SER A 73 -22.45 10.42 15.77
N ASP A 74 -23.21 10.19 16.84
CA ASP A 74 -23.03 9.03 17.72
C ASP A 74 -23.50 7.70 17.08
N ARG A 75 -23.81 7.69 15.78
CA ARG A 75 -24.30 6.52 15.03
C ARG A 75 -23.37 5.30 15.13
N TYR A 76 -22.07 5.54 15.24
CA TYR A 76 -21.05 4.49 15.37
C TYR A 76 -20.36 4.52 16.75
N ALA A 77 -20.91 5.25 17.73
CA ALA A 77 -20.37 5.26 19.08
C ALA A 77 -20.65 3.90 19.75
N PRO A 78 -19.62 3.20 20.25
CA PRO A 78 -19.80 1.97 21.03
C PRO A 78 -20.62 2.28 22.29
N ARG A 79 -21.59 1.42 22.64
CA ARG A 79 -22.37 1.60 23.87
C ARG A 79 -21.71 0.85 25.02
N VAL A 80 -21.78 1.43 26.21
CA VAL A 80 -21.30 0.77 27.43
C VAL A 80 -22.14 -0.48 27.67
N GLY A 81 -21.51 -1.65 27.67
CA GLY A 81 -22.18 -2.95 27.83
C GLY A 81 -22.32 -3.77 26.55
N ASP A 82 -21.90 -3.25 25.39
CA ASP A 82 -21.84 -4.05 24.16
C ASP A 82 -20.79 -5.16 24.33
N SER A 83 -21.23 -6.42 24.27
CA SER A 83 -20.34 -7.59 24.31
C SER A 83 -19.78 -7.86 22.93
N LEU A 84 -18.55 -7.43 22.69
CA LEU A 84 -17.85 -7.64 21.42
C LEU A 84 -17.06 -8.96 21.46
N PRO A 85 -16.99 -9.70 20.33
CA PRO A 85 -16.16 -10.89 20.24
C PRO A 85 -14.67 -10.54 20.39
N LYS A 86 -13.87 -11.49 20.89
CA LYS A 86 -12.42 -11.31 21.07
C LYS A 86 -11.67 -11.09 19.74
N SER A 87 -12.18 -11.63 18.65
CA SER A 87 -11.65 -11.46 17.29
C SER A 87 -12.76 -11.67 16.27
N VAL A 88 -12.66 -10.98 15.14
CA VAL A 88 -13.44 -11.21 13.91
C VAL A 88 -12.41 -11.43 12.80
N ASP A 89 -12.60 -12.45 11.98
CA ASP A 89 -11.80 -12.75 10.78
C ASP A 89 -12.65 -12.43 9.53
#